data_AF-A0A7K0XHS5-F1
#
_entry.id   AF-A0A7K0XHS5-F1
#
_cell.length_a   1.000
_cell.length_b   1.000
_cell.length_c   1.000
_cell.angle_alpha   90.00
_cell.angle_beta   90.00
_cell.angle_gamma   90.00
#
_symmetry.space_group_name_H-M   'P 1'
#
loop_
_entity.id
_entity.type
_entity.pdbx_description
1 polymer ?
#
loop_
_entity_poly.entity_id
_entity_poly.type
_entity_poly.pdbx_seq_one_letter_code
_entity_poly.pdbx_strand_id
1 'polypeptide(L)'
;CIGVPTGVGYFNYTVAEALEYLTGGDCATVVPQYALVPSALALNRTRAGEEPTRLVLEGIRDRIGTMPGGARPRVFIIGESLGANIALDTAMVPGSVSGIPVMTELGVAGGLYLGVPFRTEMWNIWRANPEAVDPGGVLVQVSDPALLPVLSDGQVRHLMVVHDDDPVSKFGYSMVVQPPWWMGPAATRPPLVPREAKFRPITSFILATIDLLNGMNSRPGTFARVGHDYRIDARVGIERAFGLSTTPAQADAIEEALRRREQQWATRRMVARKLDRARRSIEKTMEEWGTTVADVDPTVEKALGPLSWFGQISGPPGS
;
A
#
# COMPACT_ATOMS: atom_id res chain seq x y z
N CYS A 1 -13.00 6.09 2.39
CA CYS A 1 -11.61 5.61 2.51
C CYS A 1 -10.73 6.36 1.53
N ILE A 2 -9.59 6.87 1.98
CA ILE A 2 -8.54 7.45 1.14
C ILE A 2 -7.51 6.35 0.89
N GLY A 3 -7.46 5.86 -0.35
CA GLY A 3 -6.42 4.95 -0.79
C GLY A 3 -5.24 5.75 -1.31
N VAL A 4 -4.11 5.68 -0.63
CA VAL A 4 -2.89 6.39 -1.05
C VAL A 4 -2.13 5.49 -2.03
N PRO A 5 -2.03 5.86 -3.31
CA PRO A 5 -1.45 4.99 -4.32
C PRO A 5 0.07 4.95 -4.23
N THR A 6 0.67 4.00 -4.97
CA THR A 6 2.12 3.94 -5.20
C THR A 6 2.45 4.42 -6.61
N GLY A 7 3.46 5.28 -6.75
CA GLY A 7 4.10 5.61 -8.02
C GLY A 7 3.11 6.09 -9.09
N VAL A 8 2.89 5.26 -10.13
CA VAL A 8 2.01 5.51 -11.28
C VAL A 8 0.51 5.42 -10.98
N GLY A 9 0.12 5.60 -9.71
CA GLY A 9 -1.29 5.58 -9.32
C GLY A 9 -1.86 4.22 -8.93
N TYR A 10 -1.03 3.20 -8.75
CA TYR A 10 -1.50 1.87 -8.34
C TYR A 10 -2.02 1.89 -6.90
N PHE A 11 -3.22 1.37 -6.68
CA PHE A 11 -3.77 1.08 -5.36
C PHE A 11 -4.17 -0.40 -5.32
N ASN A 12 -3.89 -1.08 -4.20
CA ASN A 12 -4.15 -2.51 -4.09
C ASN A 12 -5.67 -2.79 -4.11
N TYR A 13 -6.15 -3.34 -5.22
CA TYR A 13 -7.56 -3.69 -5.40
C TYR A 13 -8.03 -4.78 -4.44
N THR A 14 -7.14 -5.64 -3.92
CA THR A 14 -7.54 -6.64 -2.91
C THR A 14 -8.01 -5.93 -1.63
N VAL A 15 -7.35 -4.83 -1.25
CA VAL A 15 -7.76 -3.98 -0.12
C VAL A 15 -9.06 -3.25 -0.43
N ALA A 16 -9.20 -2.68 -1.65
CA ALA A 16 -10.45 -2.03 -2.07
C ALA A 16 -11.64 -2.99 -2.03
N GLU A 17 -11.49 -4.17 -2.62
CA GLU A 17 -12.53 -5.20 -2.67
C GLU A 17 -12.82 -5.78 -1.28
N ALA A 18 -11.81 -5.96 -0.42
CA ALA A 18 -12.01 -6.38 0.95
C ALA A 18 -12.88 -5.38 1.72
N LEU A 19 -12.62 -4.07 1.56
CA LEU A 19 -13.43 -3.02 2.18
C LEU A 19 -14.87 -3.05 1.65
N GLU A 20 -15.06 -3.19 0.34
CA GLU A 20 -16.40 -3.30 -0.27
C GLU A 20 -17.18 -4.50 0.29
N TYR A 21 -16.54 -5.68 0.38
CA TYR A 21 -17.21 -6.86 0.96
C TYR A 21 -17.53 -6.69 2.45
N LEU A 22 -16.59 -6.16 3.24
CA LEU A 22 -16.76 -5.98 4.68
C LEU A 22 -17.84 -4.96 5.03
N THR A 23 -18.08 -3.99 4.13
CA THR A 23 -19.10 -2.95 4.31
C THR A 23 -20.40 -3.25 3.55
N GLY A 24 -20.47 -4.38 2.84
CA GLY A 24 -21.61 -4.68 1.97
C GLY A 24 -21.82 -3.64 0.86
N GLY A 25 -20.77 -2.94 0.46
CA GLY A 25 -20.79 -1.84 -0.50
C GLY A 25 -21.08 -0.46 0.10
N ASP A 26 -21.31 -0.33 1.41
CA ASP A 26 -21.44 0.96 2.10
C ASP A 26 -20.08 1.61 2.36
N CYS A 27 -19.36 1.90 1.28
CA CYS A 27 -18.09 2.60 1.32
C CYS A 27 -17.86 3.39 0.04
N ALA A 28 -16.96 4.38 0.13
CA ALA A 28 -16.39 5.05 -1.02
C ALA A 28 -14.88 5.03 -0.90
N THR A 29 -14.17 4.73 -1.99
CA THR A 29 -12.70 4.78 -2.05
C THR A 29 -12.27 5.89 -2.99
N VAL A 30 -11.49 6.84 -2.46
CA VAL A 30 -10.89 7.95 -3.21
C VAL A 30 -9.40 7.71 -3.30
N VAL A 31 -8.82 7.74 -4.50
CA VAL A 31 -7.39 7.51 -4.74
C VAL A 31 -6.76 8.74 -5.37
N PRO A 32 -6.19 9.67 -4.58
CA PRO A 32 -5.55 10.88 -5.10
C PRO A 32 -4.32 10.53 -5.93
N GLN A 33 -4.31 10.96 -7.18
CA GLN A 33 -3.17 10.78 -8.07
C GLN A 33 -2.17 11.91 -7.85
N TYR A 34 -0.92 11.55 -7.58
CA TYR A 34 0.14 12.54 -7.27
C TYR A 34 1.40 12.41 -8.14
N ALA A 35 1.54 11.31 -8.89
CA ALA A 35 2.70 11.07 -9.72
C ALA A 35 2.38 10.24 -10.97
N LEU A 36 3.03 10.57 -12.08
CA LEU A 36 3.09 9.78 -13.31
C LEU A 36 4.51 9.21 -13.51
N VAL A 37 5.17 8.84 -12.42
CA VAL A 37 6.52 8.27 -12.45
C VAL A 37 6.55 6.91 -11.75
N PRO A 38 7.37 5.95 -12.25
CA PRO A 38 7.59 4.67 -11.58
C PRO A 38 7.95 4.86 -10.10
N SER A 39 7.43 3.99 -9.23
CA SER A 39 7.56 4.09 -7.78
C SER A 39 9.02 4.25 -7.32
N ALA A 40 9.98 3.58 -7.97
CA ALA A 40 11.42 3.72 -7.72
C ALA A 40 11.95 5.16 -7.87
N LEU A 41 11.43 5.93 -8.83
CA LEU A 41 11.80 7.34 -9.06
C LEU A 41 11.04 8.30 -8.13
N ALA A 42 9.85 7.91 -7.66
CA ALA A 42 9.07 8.66 -6.68
C ALA A 42 9.58 8.50 -5.23
N LEU A 43 10.46 7.51 -4.97
CA LEU A 43 10.94 7.18 -3.63
C LEU A 43 11.55 8.37 -2.86
N ASN A 44 12.16 9.35 -3.57
CA ASN A 44 12.79 10.53 -2.97
C ASN A 44 11.90 11.79 -2.99
N ARG A 45 10.64 11.67 -3.41
CA ARG A 45 9.69 12.80 -3.56
C ARG A 45 8.34 12.50 -2.91
N THR A 46 8.34 11.88 -1.74
CA THR A 46 7.09 11.52 -1.01
C THR A 46 6.25 12.75 -0.68
N ARG A 47 6.87 13.92 -0.42
CA ARG A 47 6.16 15.19 -0.22
C ARG A 47 5.16 15.55 -1.32
N ALA A 48 5.49 15.22 -2.57
CA ALA A 48 4.59 15.46 -3.70
C ALA A 48 3.31 14.62 -3.63
N GLY A 49 3.29 13.52 -2.85
CA GLY A 49 2.10 12.74 -2.54
C GLY A 49 1.46 13.09 -1.19
N GLU A 50 2.26 13.46 -0.18
CA GLU A 50 1.79 13.83 1.15
C GLU A 50 0.90 15.08 1.10
N GLU A 51 1.32 16.12 0.38
CA GLU A 51 0.61 17.39 0.29
C GLU A 51 -0.77 17.24 -0.41
N PRO A 52 -0.90 16.65 -1.61
CA PRO A 52 -2.20 16.39 -2.20
C PRO A 52 -3.10 15.49 -1.34
N THR A 53 -2.53 14.47 -0.68
CA THR A 53 -3.29 13.59 0.21
C THR A 53 -3.89 14.38 1.37
N ARG A 54 -3.11 15.29 1.97
CA ARG A 54 -3.56 16.18 3.04
C ARG A 54 -4.68 17.11 2.58
N LEU A 55 -4.51 17.78 1.42
CA LEU A 55 -5.52 18.68 0.87
C LEU A 55 -6.85 17.95 0.58
N VAL A 56 -6.78 16.71 0.08
CA VAL A 56 -7.98 15.89 -0.13
C VAL A 56 -8.66 15.55 1.20
N LEU A 57 -7.89 15.19 2.23
CA LEU A 57 -8.42 14.92 3.57
C LEU A 57 -9.08 16.15 4.18
N GLU A 58 -8.44 17.33 4.09
CA GLU A 58 -9.00 18.60 4.55
C GLU A 58 -10.32 18.92 3.86
N GLY A 59 -10.38 18.82 2.53
CA GLY A 59 -11.60 19.04 1.77
C GLY A 59 -12.73 18.06 2.14
N ILE A 60 -12.39 16.79 2.39
CA ILE A 60 -13.37 15.77 2.83
C ILE A 60 -13.86 16.06 4.24
N ARG A 61 -12.96 16.37 5.18
CA ARG A 61 -13.30 16.77 6.54
C ARG A 61 -14.25 17.95 6.54
N ASP A 62 -13.94 19.00 5.78
CA ASP A 62 -14.75 20.21 5.70
C ASP A 62 -16.13 19.91 5.12
N ARG A 63 -16.19 19.09 4.05
CA ARG A 63 -17.46 18.64 3.47
C ARG A 63 -18.29 17.82 4.46
N ILE A 64 -17.68 16.89 5.21
CA ILE A 64 -18.36 16.09 6.23
C ILE A 64 -18.84 16.97 7.38
N GLY A 65 -18.08 18.01 7.74
CA GLY A 65 -18.46 18.99 8.77
C GLY A 65 -19.80 19.68 8.48
N THR A 66 -20.14 19.88 7.20
CA THR A 66 -21.43 20.45 6.77
C THR A 66 -22.61 19.47 6.81
N MET A 67 -22.36 18.17 7.04
CA MET A 67 -23.41 17.15 7.07
C MET A 67 -24.07 17.07 8.45
N PRO A 68 -25.38 16.70 8.53
CA PRO A 68 -26.04 16.37 9.80
C PRO A 68 -25.29 15.27 10.55
N GLY A 69 -25.19 15.38 11.88
CA GLY A 69 -24.34 14.50 12.70
C GLY A 69 -24.57 13.00 12.48
N GLY A 70 -25.83 12.56 12.37
CA GLY A 70 -26.18 11.16 12.14
C GLY A 70 -25.91 10.63 10.73
N ALA A 71 -25.48 11.49 9.80
CA ALA A 71 -25.18 11.11 8.41
C ALA A 71 -23.68 11.22 8.08
N ARG A 72 -22.82 11.59 9.05
CA ARG A 72 -21.40 11.80 8.82
C ARG A 72 -20.68 10.45 8.64
N PRO A 73 -20.06 10.18 7.48
CA PRO A 73 -19.27 8.96 7.31
C PRO A 73 -17.97 9.05 8.10
N ARG A 74 -17.43 7.89 8.49
CA ARG A 74 -16.07 7.79 9.02
C ARG A 74 -15.06 7.79 7.88
N VAL A 75 -13.98 8.56 8.04
CA VAL A 75 -12.87 8.61 7.07
C VAL A 75 -11.74 7.73 7.57
N PHE A 76 -11.21 6.91 6.69
CA PHE A 76 -10.03 6.09 6.95
C PHE A 76 -9.00 6.30 5.85
N ILE A 77 -7.75 6.05 6.17
CA ILE A 77 -6.63 6.11 5.22
C ILE A 77 -5.98 4.72 5.07
N ILE A 78 -5.67 4.33 3.85
CA ILE A 78 -4.96 3.08 3.57
C ILE A 78 -3.79 3.35 2.64
N GLY A 79 -2.64 2.75 2.93
CA GLY A 79 -1.50 2.75 2.03
C GLY A 79 -0.74 1.43 2.07
N GLU A 80 -0.09 1.09 0.97
CA GLU A 80 0.84 -0.04 0.86
C GLU A 80 2.18 0.47 0.33
N SER A 81 3.30 -0.01 0.87
CA SER A 81 4.64 0.32 0.38
C SER A 81 4.89 1.85 0.38
N LEU A 82 5.24 2.44 -0.76
CA LEU A 82 5.35 3.89 -0.92
C LEU A 82 4.06 4.64 -0.54
N GLY A 83 2.88 4.05 -0.78
CA GLY A 83 1.61 4.63 -0.37
C GLY A 83 1.44 4.61 1.15
N ALA A 84 1.94 3.57 1.82
CA ALA A 84 1.97 3.51 3.29
C ALA A 84 2.89 4.58 3.89
N ASN A 85 4.06 4.81 3.27
CA ASN A 85 4.97 5.90 3.63
C ASN A 85 4.23 7.25 3.55
N ILE A 86 3.62 7.55 2.40
CA ILE A 86 2.93 8.83 2.18
C ILE A 86 1.74 8.99 3.12
N ALA A 87 0.96 7.92 3.32
CA ALA A 87 -0.18 7.92 4.20
C ALA A 87 0.23 8.25 5.64
N LEU A 88 1.28 7.61 6.18
CA LEU A 88 1.78 7.91 7.52
C LEU A 88 2.40 9.30 7.61
N ASP A 89 3.23 9.69 6.65
CA ASP A 89 3.94 10.97 6.68
C ASP A 89 3.01 12.17 6.36
N THR A 90 1.76 11.92 5.97
CA THR A 90 0.70 12.95 5.98
C THR A 90 0.51 13.55 7.39
N ALA A 91 0.81 12.78 8.44
CA ALA A 91 0.82 13.22 9.83
C ALA A 91 2.04 14.07 10.22
N MET A 92 3.05 14.18 9.35
CA MET A 92 4.27 14.95 9.60
C MET A 92 4.12 16.35 9.01
N VAL A 93 4.03 17.36 9.89
CA VAL A 93 3.91 18.77 9.49
C VAL A 93 5.12 19.55 10.02
N PRO A 94 5.95 20.15 9.14
CA PRO A 94 7.09 20.94 9.58
C PRO A 94 6.68 22.08 10.54
N GLY A 95 7.31 22.14 11.72
CA GLY A 95 7.17 23.25 12.67
C GLY A 95 5.89 23.27 13.53
N SER A 96 5.12 22.17 13.58
CA SER A 96 3.86 22.05 14.35
C SER A 96 3.78 20.71 15.11
N VAL A 97 2.64 20.45 15.78
CA VAL A 97 2.30 19.11 16.28
C VAL A 97 2.40 18.12 15.11
N SER A 98 3.08 16.99 15.34
CA SER A 98 3.23 15.92 14.34
C SER A 98 2.73 14.61 14.94
N GLY A 99 2.24 13.72 14.07
CA GLY A 99 1.77 12.40 14.46
C GLY A 99 0.24 12.26 14.48
N ILE A 100 -0.25 11.28 15.23
CA ILE A 100 -1.67 10.89 15.24
C ILE A 100 -2.66 12.03 15.55
N PRO A 101 -2.35 13.04 16.40
CA PRO A 101 -3.22 14.20 16.55
C PRO A 101 -3.51 14.92 15.22
N VAL A 102 -2.53 15.03 14.32
CA VAL A 102 -2.72 15.63 12.98
C VAL A 102 -3.69 14.81 12.14
N MET A 103 -3.60 13.47 12.20
CA MET A 103 -4.57 12.59 11.50
C MET A 103 -6.00 12.84 12.01
N THR A 104 -6.15 13.01 13.32
CA THR A 104 -7.44 13.31 13.95
C THR A 104 -7.98 14.67 13.49
N GLU A 105 -7.12 15.69 13.44
CA GLU A 105 -7.45 17.03 12.93
C GLU A 105 -7.84 17.03 11.45
N LEU A 106 -7.27 16.12 10.66
CA LEU A 106 -7.64 15.86 9.26
C LEU A 106 -8.94 15.03 9.12
N GLY A 107 -9.60 14.69 10.24
CA GLY A 107 -10.84 13.92 10.25
C GLY A 107 -10.66 12.43 9.99
N VAL A 108 -9.43 11.91 10.05
CA VAL A 108 -9.14 10.48 9.88
C VAL A 108 -9.44 9.75 11.19
N ALA A 109 -10.36 8.79 11.15
CA ALA A 109 -10.72 7.96 12.29
C ALA A 109 -9.67 6.87 12.57
N GLY A 110 -9.08 6.30 11.52
CA GLY A 110 -8.05 5.27 11.64
C GLY A 110 -7.43 4.94 10.29
N GLY A 111 -6.53 3.97 10.26
CA GLY A 111 -5.85 3.62 9.01
C GLY A 111 -5.19 2.26 9.01
N LEU A 112 -4.88 1.79 7.81
CA LEU A 112 -4.15 0.54 7.56
C LEU A 112 -2.92 0.84 6.69
N TYR A 113 -1.74 0.43 7.16
CA TYR A 113 -0.47 0.72 6.53
C TYR A 113 0.30 -0.58 6.33
N LEU A 114 0.40 -1.03 5.08
CA LEU A 114 0.96 -2.32 4.72
C LEU A 114 2.39 -2.13 4.22
N GLY A 115 3.36 -2.84 4.79
CA GLY A 115 4.75 -2.81 4.32
C GLY A 115 5.39 -1.43 4.35
N VAL A 116 5.26 -0.75 5.48
CA VAL A 116 5.79 0.60 5.69
C VAL A 116 7.31 0.61 5.45
N PRO A 117 7.82 1.36 4.45
CA PRO A 117 9.24 1.41 4.15
C PRO A 117 10.06 1.93 5.32
N PHE A 118 11.27 1.39 5.50
CA PHE A 118 12.18 1.72 6.61
C PHE A 118 12.47 3.22 6.80
N ARG A 119 12.34 4.03 5.74
CA ARG A 119 12.65 5.46 5.75
C ARG A 119 11.47 6.36 6.15
N THR A 120 10.28 5.81 6.34
CA THR A 120 9.06 6.56 6.70
C THR A 120 9.31 7.35 7.99
N GLU A 121 9.14 8.67 7.94
CA GLU A 121 9.54 9.57 9.02
C GLU A 121 8.72 9.30 10.29
N MET A 122 7.39 9.29 10.16
CA MET A 122 6.46 9.02 11.24
C MET A 122 6.76 7.68 11.93
N TRP A 123 7.04 6.62 11.17
CA TRP A 123 7.36 5.30 11.74
C TRP A 123 8.67 5.33 12.54
N ASN A 124 9.71 5.98 12.02
CA ASN A 124 10.99 6.08 12.71
C ASN A 124 10.88 6.87 14.02
N ILE A 125 10.13 7.98 14.02
CA ILE A 125 9.90 8.78 15.23
C ILE A 125 9.04 8.00 16.22
N TRP A 126 7.96 7.37 15.78
CA TRP A 126 7.11 6.55 16.64
C TRP A 126 7.89 5.42 17.32
N ARG A 127 8.77 4.70 16.59
CA ARG A 127 9.62 3.67 17.21
C ARG A 127 10.60 4.23 18.25
N ALA A 128 11.09 5.45 18.05
CA ALA A 128 12.07 6.07 18.94
C ALA A 128 11.42 6.72 20.18
N ASN A 129 10.26 7.34 20.01
CA ASN A 129 9.51 8.02 21.06
C ASN A 129 8.00 8.02 20.72
N PRO A 130 7.27 6.92 21.03
CA PRO A 130 5.86 6.81 20.72
C PRO A 130 5.01 7.92 21.34
N GLU A 131 5.28 8.29 22.60
CA GLU A 131 4.49 9.28 23.34
C GLU A 131 4.49 10.67 22.67
N ALA A 132 5.55 11.01 21.94
CA ALA A 132 5.66 12.30 21.26
C ALA A 132 4.74 12.43 20.03
N VAL A 133 4.42 11.32 19.36
CA VAL A 133 3.67 11.32 18.09
C VAL A 133 2.38 10.50 18.13
N ASP A 134 2.19 9.69 19.15
CA ASP A 134 0.98 8.91 19.41
C ASP A 134 0.68 8.90 20.92
N PRO A 135 0.36 10.06 21.52
CA PRO A 135 0.06 10.14 22.95
C PRO A 135 -1.17 9.32 23.37
N GLY A 136 -2.05 9.00 22.41
CA GLY A 136 -3.23 8.15 22.63
C GLY A 136 -2.94 6.65 22.52
N GLY A 137 -1.75 6.24 22.08
CA GLY A 137 -1.39 4.83 21.90
C GLY A 137 -2.27 4.08 20.89
N VAL A 138 -2.80 4.76 19.87
CA VAL A 138 -3.73 4.16 18.89
C VAL A 138 -3.02 3.69 17.61
N LEU A 139 -1.72 3.96 17.46
CA LEU A 139 -0.87 3.40 16.41
C LEU A 139 -0.26 2.08 16.89
N VAL A 140 -0.55 1.00 16.18
CA VAL A 140 -0.11 -0.36 16.53
C VAL A 140 0.64 -0.98 15.37
N GLN A 141 1.78 -1.63 15.64
CA GLN A 141 2.54 -2.39 14.66
C GLN A 141 2.49 -3.90 14.97
N VAL A 142 2.17 -4.72 13.98
CA VAL A 142 2.20 -6.18 14.07
C VAL A 142 2.73 -6.81 12.79
N SER A 143 3.22 -8.05 12.86
CA SER A 143 3.57 -8.84 11.67
C SER A 143 2.41 -9.65 11.12
N ASP A 144 1.40 -9.94 11.93
CA ASP A 144 0.15 -10.58 11.51
C ASP A 144 -1.04 -9.87 12.20
N PRO A 145 -1.98 -9.27 11.45
CA PRO A 145 -3.14 -8.62 12.03
C PRO A 145 -4.05 -9.58 12.80
N ALA A 146 -3.99 -10.89 12.56
CA ALA A 146 -4.77 -11.88 13.33
C ALA A 146 -4.33 -11.98 14.80
N LEU A 147 -3.14 -11.48 15.15
CA LEU A 147 -2.66 -11.39 16.54
C LEU A 147 -3.40 -10.34 17.37
N LEU A 148 -4.12 -9.42 16.71
CA LEU A 148 -4.87 -8.38 17.40
C LEU A 148 -6.34 -8.80 17.61
N PRO A 149 -6.95 -8.43 18.75
CA PRO A 149 -8.39 -8.64 18.95
C PRO A 149 -9.22 -7.75 18.01
N VAL A 150 -10.48 -8.16 17.78
CA VAL A 150 -11.48 -7.32 17.08
C VAL A 150 -11.73 -6.12 17.97
N LEU A 151 -11.84 -4.95 17.38
CA LEU A 151 -12.23 -3.73 18.08
C LEU A 151 -13.72 -3.76 18.42
N SER A 152 -14.10 -3.12 19.53
CA SER A 152 -15.52 -2.91 19.84
C SER A 152 -16.12 -1.88 18.87
N ASP A 153 -17.45 -1.85 18.78
CA ASP A 153 -18.12 -0.87 17.92
C ASP A 153 -17.71 0.57 18.26
N GLY A 154 -17.55 1.39 17.23
CA GLY A 154 -17.04 2.76 17.33
C GLY A 154 -15.52 2.89 17.59
N GLN A 155 -14.81 1.82 17.94
CA GLN A 155 -13.36 1.88 18.12
C GLN A 155 -12.62 1.76 16.78
N VAL A 156 -11.49 2.45 16.70
CA VAL A 156 -10.61 2.55 15.53
C VAL A 156 -9.16 2.58 15.96
N ARG A 157 -8.27 2.18 15.05
CA ARG A 157 -6.83 2.30 15.25
C ARG A 157 -6.11 2.63 13.96
N HIS A 158 -4.87 3.06 14.10
CA HIS A 158 -3.89 3.11 13.03
C HIS A 158 -3.07 1.82 13.09
N LEU A 159 -3.17 0.96 12.08
CA LEU A 159 -2.56 -0.38 12.07
C LEU A 159 -1.44 -0.45 11.03
N MET A 160 -0.20 -0.62 11.48
CA MET A 160 0.94 -0.96 10.64
C MET A 160 1.12 -2.49 10.60
N VAL A 161 0.97 -3.09 9.42
CA VAL A 161 1.29 -4.50 9.19
C VAL A 161 2.64 -4.58 8.48
N VAL A 162 3.62 -5.18 9.15
CA VAL A 162 5.00 -5.30 8.66
C VAL A 162 5.46 -6.74 8.84
N HIS A 163 5.58 -7.50 7.75
CA HIS A 163 6.03 -8.89 7.85
C HIS A 163 7.44 -9.00 8.40
N ASP A 164 7.72 -10.12 9.06
CA ASP A 164 9.01 -10.36 9.69
C ASP A 164 10.14 -10.55 8.67
N ASP A 165 9.80 -10.94 7.44
CA ASP A 165 10.68 -11.18 6.30
C ASP A 165 10.56 -10.11 5.19
N ASP A 166 9.86 -9.00 5.41
CA ASP A 166 9.71 -7.93 4.41
C ASP A 166 10.99 -7.06 4.31
N PRO A 167 11.79 -7.16 3.23
CA PRO A 167 13.03 -6.41 3.12
C PRO A 167 12.79 -4.90 2.97
N VAL A 168 11.64 -4.45 2.46
CA VAL A 168 11.33 -3.02 2.31
C VAL A 168 11.25 -2.32 3.68
N SER A 169 10.73 -3.03 4.66
CA SER A 169 10.57 -2.55 6.03
C SER A 169 11.81 -2.79 6.89
N LYS A 170 12.59 -3.83 6.56
CA LYS A 170 13.80 -4.26 7.32
C LYS A 170 15.10 -3.61 6.82
N PHE A 171 15.11 -2.99 5.65
CA PHE A 171 16.29 -2.29 5.16
C PHE A 171 16.65 -1.05 6.03
N GLY A 172 17.82 -0.46 5.78
CA GLY A 172 18.24 0.78 6.42
C GLY A 172 19.56 1.28 5.85
N TYR A 173 19.64 2.56 5.46
CA TYR A 173 20.92 3.14 5.01
C TYR A 173 21.99 3.10 6.11
N SER A 174 21.58 3.21 7.37
CA SER A 174 22.47 3.09 8.52
C SER A 174 23.12 1.69 8.64
N MET A 175 22.56 0.65 8.00
CA MET A 175 23.12 -0.71 8.01
C MET A 175 24.52 -0.82 7.41
N VAL A 176 25.00 0.21 6.72
CA VAL A 176 26.41 0.30 6.32
C VAL A 176 27.33 0.30 7.54
N VAL A 177 26.91 0.92 8.64
CA VAL A 177 27.75 1.18 9.83
C VAL A 177 27.12 0.80 11.18
N GLN A 178 25.80 0.62 11.26
CA GLN A 178 25.05 0.37 12.49
C GLN A 178 24.06 -0.79 12.32
N PRO A 179 23.86 -1.65 13.34
CA PRO A 179 22.86 -2.71 13.25
C PRO A 179 21.44 -2.10 13.12
N PRO A 180 20.55 -2.70 12.31
CA PRO A 180 19.18 -2.25 12.22
C PRO A 180 18.40 -2.59 13.49
N TRP A 181 17.25 -1.92 13.69
CA TRP A 181 16.40 -2.03 14.88
C TRP A 181 15.99 -3.47 15.25
N TRP A 182 15.85 -4.35 14.26
CA TRP A 182 15.45 -5.75 14.43
C TRP A 182 16.62 -6.71 14.70
N MET A 183 17.88 -6.25 14.64
CA MET A 183 19.08 -7.04 14.96
C MET A 183 19.52 -6.93 16.42
N GLY A 184 18.64 -6.51 17.32
CA GLY A 184 18.85 -6.50 18.77
C GLY A 184 19.18 -7.88 19.38
N PRO A 185 19.14 -8.02 20.71
CA PRO A 185 19.43 -9.28 21.39
C PRO A 185 18.65 -10.46 20.76
N ALA A 186 19.33 -11.60 20.55
CA ALA A 186 18.74 -12.74 19.82
C ALA A 186 17.41 -13.25 20.41
N ALA A 187 17.19 -13.07 21.72
CA ALA A 187 15.96 -13.45 22.39
C ALA A 187 14.74 -12.59 22.02
N THR A 188 14.97 -11.35 21.57
CA THR A 188 13.91 -10.37 21.27
C THR A 188 13.78 -10.08 19.78
N ARG A 189 14.47 -10.85 18.93
CA ARG A 189 14.39 -10.69 17.47
C ARG A 189 13.05 -11.20 16.93
N PRO A 190 12.56 -10.62 15.82
CA PRO A 190 11.36 -11.12 15.16
C PRO A 190 11.50 -12.61 14.76
N PRO A 191 10.41 -13.42 14.80
CA PRO A 191 10.46 -14.89 14.65
C PRO A 191 11.20 -15.42 13.40
N LEU A 192 11.12 -14.72 12.27
CA LEU A 192 11.75 -15.13 11.01
C LEU A 192 13.18 -14.59 10.83
N VAL A 193 13.70 -13.84 11.80
CA VAL A 193 15.09 -13.36 11.78
C VAL A 193 16.00 -14.42 12.42
N PRO A 194 16.99 -14.97 11.70
CA PRO A 194 17.88 -15.98 12.26
C PRO A 194 18.58 -15.48 13.54
N ARG A 195 18.56 -16.31 14.58
CA ARG A 195 19.10 -15.94 15.90
C ARG A 195 20.63 -15.91 15.89
N GLU A 196 21.24 -16.67 14.99
CA GLU A 196 22.69 -16.80 14.77
C GLU A 196 23.23 -15.67 13.89
N ALA A 197 22.36 -14.96 13.17
CA ALA A 197 22.78 -13.86 12.30
C ALA A 197 23.48 -12.78 13.13
N LYS A 198 24.72 -12.45 12.74
CA LYS A 198 25.47 -11.33 13.31
C LYS A 198 25.48 -10.20 12.30
N PHE A 199 25.22 -8.99 12.78
CA PHE A 199 25.43 -7.80 11.98
C PHE A 199 26.91 -7.71 11.58
N ARG A 200 27.16 -7.58 10.28
CA ARG A 200 28.47 -7.26 9.73
C ARG A 200 28.32 -6.00 8.89
N PRO A 201 28.95 -4.88 9.28
CA PRO A 201 28.93 -3.63 8.49
C PRO A 201 29.23 -3.92 7.02
N ILE A 202 28.58 -3.19 6.11
CA ILE A 202 28.67 -3.34 4.64
C ILE A 202 28.12 -4.69 4.12
N THR A 203 28.54 -5.85 4.64
CA THR A 203 28.04 -7.17 4.19
C THR A 203 26.55 -7.34 4.45
N SER A 204 26.07 -7.02 5.67
CA SER A 204 24.64 -7.07 5.99
C SER A 204 23.84 -6.07 5.16
N PHE A 205 24.42 -4.93 4.80
CA PHE A 205 23.80 -3.95 3.90
C PHE A 205 23.68 -4.46 2.46
N ILE A 206 24.72 -5.10 1.93
CA ILE A 206 24.69 -5.73 0.58
C ILE A 206 23.63 -6.82 0.54
N LEU A 207 23.59 -7.71 1.55
CA LEU A 207 22.58 -8.78 1.62
C LEU A 207 21.15 -8.20 1.68
N ALA A 208 20.91 -7.22 2.55
CA ALA A 208 19.61 -6.55 2.62
C ALA A 208 19.24 -5.85 1.30
N THR A 209 20.23 -5.37 0.53
CA THR A 209 20.00 -4.78 -0.80
C THR A 209 19.57 -5.85 -1.81
N ILE A 210 20.20 -7.02 -1.79
CA ILE A 210 19.83 -8.17 -2.63
C ILE A 210 18.41 -8.64 -2.29
N ASP A 211 18.08 -8.76 -1.00
CA ASP A 211 16.75 -9.16 -0.55
C ASP A 211 15.69 -8.13 -0.99
N LEU A 212 15.99 -6.84 -0.87
CA LEU A 212 15.12 -5.76 -1.34
C LEU A 212 14.82 -5.87 -2.85
N LEU A 213 15.82 -6.21 -3.66
CA LEU A 213 15.65 -6.37 -5.11
C LEU A 213 14.84 -7.62 -5.49
N ASN A 214 14.85 -8.66 -4.65
CA ASN A 214 14.18 -9.94 -4.93
C ASN A 214 12.81 -10.11 -4.23
N GLY A 215 12.51 -9.31 -3.20
CA GLY A 215 11.36 -9.48 -2.30
C GLY A 215 9.97 -9.16 -2.85
N MET A 216 9.85 -8.95 -4.17
CA MET A 216 8.62 -8.47 -4.83
C MET A 216 7.93 -9.52 -5.73
N ASN A 217 8.39 -10.77 -5.71
CA ASN A 217 7.82 -11.83 -6.57
C ASN A 217 6.58 -12.49 -5.95
N SER A 218 5.40 -12.07 -6.39
CA SER A 218 4.12 -12.65 -6.00
C SER A 218 3.57 -13.63 -7.03
N ARG A 219 3.04 -14.79 -6.59
CA ARG A 219 2.30 -15.71 -7.46
C ARG A 219 0.82 -15.30 -7.52
N PRO A 220 0.19 -15.22 -8.71
CA PRO A 220 -1.25 -14.94 -8.81
C PRO A 220 -2.13 -15.97 -8.08
N GLY A 221 -3.16 -15.51 -7.38
CA GLY A 221 -4.17 -16.36 -6.74
C GLY A 221 -3.75 -17.06 -5.45
N THR A 222 -2.46 -17.12 -5.15
CA THR A 222 -1.94 -17.61 -3.86
C THR A 222 -1.62 -16.41 -2.98
N PHE A 223 -2.39 -16.24 -1.90
CA PHE A 223 -2.06 -15.26 -0.88
C PHE A 223 -1.25 -15.96 0.20
N ALA A 224 -0.05 -15.48 0.45
CA ALA A 224 0.83 -15.99 1.49
C ALA A 224 1.50 -14.80 2.17
N ARG A 225 1.74 -14.93 3.47
CA ARG A 225 2.42 -13.91 4.26
C ARG A 225 3.92 -14.04 4.07
N VAL A 226 4.42 -13.54 2.93
CA VAL A 226 5.81 -13.68 2.52
C VAL A 226 6.29 -12.38 1.91
N GLY A 227 7.41 -11.87 2.42
CA GLY A 227 8.05 -10.66 1.93
C GLY A 227 7.07 -9.50 1.84
N HIS A 228 7.06 -8.83 0.69
CA HIS A 228 6.27 -7.62 0.45
C HIS A 228 4.88 -7.86 -0.17
N ASP A 229 4.30 -9.07 -0.02
CA ASP A 229 2.93 -9.38 -0.46
C ASP A 229 1.95 -9.34 0.72
N TYR A 230 1.11 -8.31 0.76
CA TYR A 230 0.16 -8.06 1.84
C TYR A 230 -1.29 -8.42 1.50
N ARG A 231 -1.54 -9.14 0.40
CA ARG A 231 -2.92 -9.50 -0.01
C ARG A 231 -3.61 -10.40 1.00
N ILE A 232 -2.85 -11.24 1.71
CA ILE A 232 -3.38 -12.10 2.78
C ILE A 232 -3.89 -11.28 3.98
N ASP A 233 -3.36 -10.08 4.18
CA ASP A 233 -3.68 -9.22 5.32
C ASP A 233 -4.83 -8.25 5.05
N ALA A 234 -5.31 -8.16 3.80
CA ALA A 234 -6.30 -7.17 3.39
C ALA A 234 -7.58 -7.20 4.25
N ARG A 235 -8.26 -8.35 4.33
CA ARG A 235 -9.52 -8.47 5.08
C ARG A 235 -9.29 -8.30 6.59
N VAL A 236 -8.41 -9.11 7.16
CA VAL A 236 -8.17 -9.09 8.62
C VAL A 236 -7.62 -7.73 9.06
N GLY A 237 -6.71 -7.14 8.30
CA GLY A 237 -6.17 -5.80 8.55
C GLY A 237 -7.26 -4.74 8.60
N ILE A 238 -8.20 -4.75 7.65
CA ILE A 238 -9.35 -3.82 7.65
C ILE A 238 -10.26 -4.08 8.85
N GLU A 239 -10.62 -5.33 9.15
CA GLU A 239 -11.41 -5.68 10.34
C GLU A 239 -10.77 -5.14 11.63
N ARG A 240 -9.46 -5.37 11.80
CA ARG A 240 -8.72 -4.94 13.00
C ARG A 240 -8.49 -3.44 13.07
N ALA A 241 -8.37 -2.75 11.95
CA ALA A 241 -8.13 -1.31 11.93
C ALA A 241 -9.42 -0.51 12.08
N PHE A 242 -10.49 -0.96 11.40
CA PHE A 242 -11.71 -0.18 11.22
C PHE A 242 -12.83 -0.58 12.18
N GLY A 243 -12.61 -1.59 13.02
CA GLY A 243 -13.64 -2.11 13.93
C GLY A 243 -14.81 -2.73 13.17
N LEU A 244 -14.51 -3.38 12.05
CA LEU A 244 -15.48 -4.20 11.32
C LEU A 244 -15.37 -5.64 11.80
N SER A 245 -16.45 -6.39 11.67
CA SER A 245 -16.51 -7.79 12.06
C SER A 245 -17.24 -8.62 11.02
N THR A 246 -16.87 -9.90 10.95
CA THR A 246 -17.51 -10.88 10.08
C THR A 246 -17.80 -12.14 10.87
N THR A 247 -18.86 -12.84 10.48
CA THR A 247 -19.05 -14.24 10.87
C THR A 247 -18.00 -15.13 10.18
N PRO A 248 -17.69 -16.32 10.71
CA PRO A 248 -16.76 -17.24 10.05
C PRO A 248 -17.13 -17.54 8.59
N ALA A 249 -18.43 -17.73 8.31
CA ALA A 249 -18.91 -17.98 6.95
C ALA A 249 -18.69 -16.77 6.02
N GLN A 250 -18.88 -15.54 6.51
CA GLN A 250 -18.58 -14.34 5.74
C GLN A 250 -17.07 -14.20 5.53
N ALA A 251 -16.25 -14.44 6.55
CA ALA A 251 -14.80 -14.40 6.43
C ALA A 251 -14.30 -15.34 5.32
N ASP A 252 -14.75 -16.60 5.34
CA ASP A 252 -14.39 -17.61 4.33
C ASP A 252 -14.85 -17.20 2.92
N ALA A 253 -16.09 -16.72 2.79
CA ALA A 253 -16.65 -16.28 1.51
C ALA A 253 -15.89 -15.07 0.93
N ILE A 254 -15.45 -14.13 1.77
CA ILE A 254 -14.66 -12.97 1.36
C ILE A 254 -13.26 -13.43 0.91
N GLU A 255 -12.58 -14.29 1.67
CA GLU A 255 -11.25 -14.80 1.31
C GLU A 255 -11.26 -15.57 -0.02
N GLU A 256 -12.30 -16.38 -0.25
CA GLU A 256 -12.51 -17.08 -1.51
C GLU A 256 -12.75 -16.10 -2.66
N ALA A 257 -13.64 -15.11 -2.46
CA ALA A 257 -13.94 -14.10 -3.45
C ALA A 257 -12.70 -13.28 -3.84
N LEU A 258 -11.90 -12.85 -2.87
CA LEU A 258 -10.65 -12.11 -3.09
C LEU A 258 -9.64 -12.91 -3.94
N ARG A 259 -9.41 -14.20 -3.62
CA ARG A 259 -8.49 -15.05 -4.40
C ARG A 259 -8.97 -15.30 -5.82
N ARG A 260 -10.27 -15.52 -6.00
CA ARG A 260 -10.87 -15.69 -7.33
C ARG A 260 -10.74 -14.42 -8.15
N ARG A 261 -10.98 -13.24 -7.56
CA ARG A 261 -10.86 -11.96 -8.25
C ARG A 261 -9.42 -11.59 -8.57
N GLU A 262 -8.47 -11.91 -7.69
CA GLU A 262 -7.04 -11.81 -7.99
C GLU A 262 -6.68 -12.54 -9.29
N GLN A 263 -7.13 -13.80 -9.43
CA GLN A 263 -6.82 -14.60 -10.61
C GLN A 263 -7.41 -13.95 -11.88
N GLN A 264 -8.62 -13.41 -11.81
CA GLN A 264 -9.25 -12.71 -12.92
C GLN A 264 -8.47 -11.43 -13.30
N TRP A 265 -8.08 -10.63 -12.31
CA TRP A 265 -7.26 -9.44 -12.54
C TRP A 265 -5.87 -9.78 -13.10
N ALA A 266 -5.23 -10.82 -12.59
CA ALA A 266 -3.95 -11.30 -13.09
C ALA A 266 -4.04 -11.74 -14.56
N THR A 267 -5.08 -12.48 -14.95
CA THR A 267 -5.32 -12.86 -16.34
C THR A 267 -5.54 -11.63 -17.23
N ARG A 268 -6.41 -10.69 -16.79
CA ARG A 268 -6.67 -9.45 -17.54
C ARG A 268 -5.40 -8.62 -17.75
N ARG A 269 -4.57 -8.46 -16.71
CA ARG A 269 -3.29 -7.76 -16.79
C ARG A 269 -2.31 -8.46 -17.73
N MET A 270 -2.21 -9.78 -17.67
CA MET A 270 -1.35 -10.54 -18.56
C MET A 270 -1.72 -10.30 -20.03
N VAL A 271 -3.03 -10.38 -20.35
CA VAL A 271 -3.54 -10.12 -21.70
C VAL A 271 -3.26 -8.69 -22.12
N ALA A 272 -3.61 -7.71 -21.28
CA ALA A 272 -3.39 -6.29 -21.53
C ALA A 272 -1.91 -5.97 -21.83
N ARG A 273 -0.97 -6.50 -21.04
CA ARG A 273 0.47 -6.29 -21.25
C ARG A 273 0.98 -6.90 -22.54
N LYS A 274 0.51 -8.09 -22.91
CA LYS A 274 0.88 -8.73 -24.18
C LYS A 274 0.37 -7.90 -25.37
N LEU A 275 -0.87 -7.44 -25.31
CA LEU A 275 -1.47 -6.60 -26.36
C LEU A 275 -0.74 -5.26 -26.51
N ASP A 276 -0.44 -4.59 -25.39
CA ASP A 276 0.27 -3.31 -25.44
C ASP A 276 1.72 -3.45 -25.92
N ARG A 277 2.42 -4.53 -25.55
CA ARG A 277 3.75 -4.84 -26.12
C ARG A 277 3.69 -5.08 -27.63
N ALA A 278 2.69 -5.85 -28.08
CA ALA A 278 2.49 -6.11 -29.51
C ALA A 278 2.20 -4.80 -30.26
N ARG A 279 1.32 -3.95 -29.72
CA ARG A 279 1.01 -2.63 -30.28
C ARG A 279 2.26 -1.75 -30.41
N ARG A 280 3.04 -1.59 -29.33
CA ARG A 280 4.28 -0.81 -29.34
C ARG A 280 5.32 -1.36 -30.32
N SER A 281 5.37 -2.68 -30.51
CA SER A 281 6.24 -3.30 -31.51
C SER A 281 5.79 -2.94 -32.94
N ILE A 282 4.49 -2.96 -33.22
CA ILE A 282 3.94 -2.59 -34.54
C ILE A 282 4.18 -1.10 -34.81
N GLU A 283 3.87 -0.22 -33.85
CA GLU A 283 4.11 1.23 -33.95
C GLU A 283 5.57 1.52 -34.29
N LYS A 284 6.51 0.88 -33.57
CA LYS A 284 7.94 1.04 -33.83
C LYS A 284 8.35 0.58 -35.24
N THR A 285 7.86 -0.58 -35.70
CA THR A 285 8.18 -1.07 -37.06
C THR A 285 7.60 -0.17 -38.14
N MET A 286 6.40 0.38 -37.93
CA MET A 286 5.78 1.32 -38.87
C MET A 286 6.56 2.65 -38.93
N GLU A 287 6.99 3.18 -37.79
CA GLU A 287 7.88 4.35 -37.73
C GLU A 287 9.20 4.11 -38.49
N GLU A 288 9.81 2.92 -38.33
CA GLU A 288 11.03 2.53 -39.06
C GLU A 288 10.80 2.47 -40.59
N TRP A 289 9.57 2.21 -41.04
CA TRP A 289 9.19 2.16 -42.46
C TRP A 289 8.73 3.53 -43.01
N GLY A 290 8.64 4.56 -42.16
CA GLY A 290 8.14 5.88 -42.54
C GLY A 290 6.65 5.91 -42.88
N THR A 291 5.88 4.92 -42.41
CA THR A 291 4.42 4.83 -42.59
C THR A 291 3.72 4.86 -41.23
N THR A 292 2.44 5.20 -41.18
CA THR A 292 1.64 5.04 -39.95
C THR A 292 0.69 3.84 -40.07
N VAL A 293 0.19 3.32 -38.94
CA VAL A 293 -0.82 2.24 -38.93
C VAL A 293 -2.07 2.64 -39.72
N ALA A 294 -2.43 3.93 -39.71
CA ALA A 294 -3.55 4.49 -40.45
C ALA A 294 -3.33 4.49 -41.98
N ASP A 295 -2.08 4.54 -42.44
CA ASP A 295 -1.74 4.56 -43.87
C ASP A 295 -1.80 3.16 -44.51
N VAL A 296 -1.73 2.08 -43.72
CA VAL A 296 -1.64 0.70 -44.21
C VAL A 296 -2.98 -0.03 -44.18
N ASP A 297 -3.78 0.13 -43.11
CA ASP A 297 -5.15 -0.41 -43.03
C ASP A 297 -5.99 0.28 -41.92
N PRO A 298 -6.98 1.13 -42.26
CA PRO A 298 -7.82 1.83 -41.28
C PRO A 298 -8.73 0.89 -40.46
N THR A 299 -8.87 -0.39 -40.82
CA THR A 299 -9.62 -1.36 -40.02
C THR A 299 -8.84 -1.87 -38.81
N VAL A 300 -7.51 -1.84 -38.86
CA VAL A 300 -6.61 -2.23 -37.75
C VAL A 300 -6.68 -1.21 -36.61
N GLU A 301 -6.79 0.08 -36.93
CA GLU A 301 -6.99 1.14 -35.93
C GLU A 301 -8.31 0.95 -35.17
N LYS A 302 -9.37 0.53 -35.87
CA LYS A 302 -10.68 0.20 -35.28
C LYS A 302 -10.64 -1.03 -34.36
N ALA A 303 -9.77 -2.01 -34.64
CA ALA A 303 -9.56 -3.18 -33.80
C ALA A 303 -8.70 -2.87 -32.56
N LEU A 304 -7.78 -1.90 -32.65
CA LEU A 304 -6.93 -1.44 -31.55
C LEU A 304 -7.61 -0.38 -30.66
N GLY A 305 -8.61 0.34 -31.16
CA GLY A 305 -9.36 1.37 -30.41
C GLY A 305 -9.95 0.89 -29.08
N PRO A 306 -10.68 -0.25 -29.03
CA PRO A 306 -11.19 -0.83 -27.78
C PRO A 306 -10.09 -1.34 -26.84
N LEU A 307 -8.90 -1.62 -27.38
CA LEU A 307 -7.75 -2.13 -26.63
C LEU A 307 -6.93 -1.02 -25.95
N SER A 308 -7.12 0.25 -26.37
CA SER A 308 -6.45 1.42 -25.80
C SER A 308 -6.68 1.57 -24.28
N TRP A 309 -7.86 1.18 -23.78
CA TRP A 309 -8.17 1.23 -22.35
C TRP A 309 -7.41 0.17 -21.53
N PHE A 310 -7.14 -1.01 -22.10
CA PHE A 310 -6.50 -2.10 -21.37
C PHE A 310 -5.03 -1.79 -21.03
N GLY A 311 -4.34 -0.95 -21.82
CA GLY A 311 -2.97 -0.51 -21.54
C GLY A 311 -2.82 0.39 -20.30
N GLN A 312 -3.92 0.88 -19.73
CA GLN A 312 -3.93 1.77 -18.56
C GLN A 312 -4.12 1.04 -17.21
N ILE A 313 -4.25 -0.30 -17.21
CA ILE A 313 -4.38 -1.07 -15.97
C ILE A 313 -3.00 -1.18 -15.31
N SER A 314 -2.74 -0.30 -14.34
CA SER A 314 -1.56 -0.36 -13.49
C SER A 314 -1.57 -1.65 -12.65
N GLY A 315 -0.42 -2.33 -12.62
CA GLY A 315 -0.21 -3.55 -11.83
C GLY A 315 0.60 -3.28 -10.56
N PRO A 316 0.63 -4.23 -9.60
CA PRO A 316 1.50 -4.11 -8.45
C PRO A 316 2.96 -3.93 -8.89
N PRO A 317 3.75 -3.15 -8.13
CA PRO A 317 5.18 -3.00 -8.37
C PRO A 317 5.87 -4.37 -8.51
N GLY A 318 6.63 -4.59 -9.58
CA GLY A 318 7.36 -5.85 -9.81
C GLY A 318 6.60 -6.96 -10.56
N SER A 319 5.38 -6.70 -11.06
CA SER A 319 4.57 -7.67 -11.83
C SER A 319 4.60 -7.53 -13.34
#